data_AF-A0A377ZA04-F1
#
_entry.id   AF-A0A377ZA04-F1
#
_cell.length_a   1.000
_cell.length_b   1.000
_cell.length_c   1.000
_cell.angle_alpha   90.00
_cell.angle_beta   90.00
_cell.angle_gamma   90.00
#
_symmetry.space_group_name_H-M   'P 1'
#
loop_
_entity.id
_entity.type
_entity.pdbx_description
1 polymer ?
#
loop_
_entity_poly.entity_id
_entity_poly.type
_entity_poly.pdbx_seq_one_letter_code
_entity_poly.pdbx_strand_id
1 'polypeptide(L)'
;MSAINWSPSLNLSQGLWDDFTLKMGIARAYKAPSLYQTNPNYILYSKGQGCYASKDGCYLQGNDDLKAETSINKEIGLEFKRDGWLAGVTCSATTTATRLKRAMPQSIKTIKVPISTSGKTCRKRGEGLEGTLNVPVSETVNWTNNITYMLQSKNKKTGDRLSIIPEYTLNSTLSWQVRDDVSLQSTFTWYGKQEPKKYNYKGQPVTGSEKNEVSPTASSA
;
A
#
# COMPACT_ATOMS: atom_id res chain seq x y z
N MET A 1 -15.15 -24.54 -8.82
CA MET A 1 -16.48 -23.88 -8.81
C MET A 1 -16.29 -22.38 -8.64
N SER A 2 -16.80 -21.57 -9.57
CA SER A 2 -16.70 -20.11 -9.49
C SER A 2 -17.69 -19.60 -8.42
N ALA A 3 -17.19 -19.20 -7.26
CA ALA A 3 -18.02 -18.62 -6.21
C ALA A 3 -18.44 -17.20 -6.62
N ILE A 4 -19.74 -16.93 -6.59
CA ILE A 4 -20.30 -15.60 -6.88
C ILE A 4 -19.75 -14.60 -5.84
N ASN A 5 -19.18 -13.49 -6.31
CA ASN A 5 -18.72 -12.39 -5.46
C ASN A 5 -19.47 -11.10 -5.76
N TRP A 6 -19.80 -10.36 -4.70
CA TRP A 6 -20.41 -9.03 -4.77
C TRP A 6 -19.43 -7.96 -4.32
N SER A 7 -19.20 -6.97 -5.19
CA SER A 7 -18.24 -5.88 -5.00
C SER A 7 -18.93 -4.51 -5.11
N PRO A 8 -19.69 -4.08 -4.08
CA PRO A 8 -20.31 -2.77 -4.10
C PRO A 8 -19.27 -1.64 -4.06
N SER A 9 -19.61 -0.52 -4.69
CA SER A 9 -18.81 0.70 -4.70
C SER A 9 -19.69 1.94 -4.65
N LEU A 10 -19.25 2.96 -3.93
CA LEU A 10 -19.85 4.29 -3.88
C LEU A 10 -18.74 5.33 -3.88
N ASN A 11 -18.80 6.27 -4.82
CA ASN A 11 -17.95 7.45 -4.85
C ASN A 11 -18.84 8.70 -4.91
N LEU A 12 -18.51 9.71 -4.11
CA LEU A 12 -19.24 10.96 -4.01
C LEU A 12 -18.28 12.13 -4.17
N SER A 13 -18.70 13.15 -4.92
CA SER A 13 -18.00 14.43 -5.05
C SER A 13 -18.99 15.54 -4.75
N GLN A 14 -18.67 16.41 -3.81
CA GLN A 14 -19.50 17.52 -3.38
C GLN A 14 -18.67 18.82 -3.42
N GLY A 15 -19.09 19.77 -4.25
CA GLY A 15 -18.61 21.14 -4.16
C GLY A 15 -19.08 21.77 -2.85
N LEU A 16 -18.18 22.40 -2.10
CA LEU A 16 -18.50 23.06 -0.83
C LEU A 16 -18.65 24.58 -1.02
N TRP A 17 -17.63 25.19 -1.61
CA TRP A 17 -17.56 26.60 -2.01
C TRP A 17 -16.96 26.65 -3.41
N ASP A 18 -16.76 27.85 -3.97
CA ASP A 18 -16.35 28.03 -5.38
C ASP A 18 -15.08 27.25 -5.77
N ASP A 19 -14.11 27.14 -4.86
CA ASP A 19 -12.81 26.54 -5.14
C ASP A 19 -12.56 25.20 -4.42
N PHE A 20 -13.50 24.72 -3.59
CA PHE A 20 -13.30 23.56 -2.71
C PHE A 20 -14.24 22.39 -3.06
N THR A 21 -13.66 21.20 -3.16
CA THR A 21 -14.38 19.95 -3.39
C THR A 21 -14.05 18.91 -2.33
N LEU A 22 -15.09 18.35 -1.70
CA LEU A 22 -14.99 17.17 -0.85
C LEU A 22 -15.24 15.92 -1.71
N LYS A 23 -14.30 14.98 -1.71
CA LYS A 23 -14.39 13.70 -2.42
C LYS A 23 -14.34 12.55 -1.41
N MET A 24 -15.21 11.57 -1.58
CA MET A 24 -15.27 10.40 -0.70
C MET A 24 -15.51 9.14 -1.52
N GLY A 25 -14.82 8.06 -1.16
CA GLY A 25 -14.94 6.77 -1.82
C GLY A 25 -14.99 5.61 -0.82
N ILE A 26 -15.86 4.64 -1.10
CA ILE A 26 -15.85 3.34 -0.43
C ILE A 26 -16.15 2.24 -1.44
N ALA A 27 -15.27 1.25 -1.52
CA ALA A 27 -15.44 0.13 -2.45
C ALA A 27 -14.95 -1.18 -1.86
N ARG A 28 -15.57 -2.29 -2.29
CA ARG A 28 -15.10 -3.64 -1.98
C ARG A 28 -14.35 -4.23 -3.18
N ALA A 29 -13.03 -4.22 -3.11
CA ALA A 29 -12.18 -4.91 -4.08
C ALA A 29 -12.22 -6.43 -3.90
N TYR A 30 -12.02 -7.15 -5.01
CA TYR A 30 -11.98 -8.60 -5.10
C TYR A 30 -10.77 -9.04 -5.89
N LYS A 31 -10.09 -10.08 -5.42
CA LYS A 31 -9.00 -10.73 -6.14
C LYS A 31 -9.16 -12.25 -6.04
N ALA A 32 -9.41 -12.87 -7.20
CA ALA A 32 -9.42 -14.32 -7.30
C ALA A 32 -8.01 -14.90 -7.03
N PRO A 33 -7.91 -16.11 -6.47
CA PRO A 33 -6.64 -16.82 -6.39
C PRO A 33 -6.03 -17.03 -7.78
N SER A 34 -4.70 -17.06 -7.88
CA SER A 34 -4.03 -17.38 -9.15
C SER A 34 -4.13 -18.87 -9.49
N LEU A 35 -3.95 -19.24 -10.77
CA LEU A 35 -3.95 -20.64 -11.19
C LEU A 35 -2.93 -21.51 -10.44
N TYR A 36 -1.76 -20.96 -10.12
CA TYR A 36 -0.76 -21.65 -9.30
C TYR A 36 -1.26 -21.91 -7.87
N GLN A 37 -2.02 -20.97 -7.31
CA GLN A 37 -2.55 -21.10 -5.96
C GLN A 37 -3.68 -22.11 -5.89
N THR A 38 -4.50 -22.24 -6.94
CA THR A 38 -5.64 -23.19 -6.97
C THR A 38 -5.33 -24.54 -7.57
N ASN A 39 -4.17 -24.73 -8.21
CA ASN A 39 -3.81 -26.01 -8.82
C ASN A 39 -3.17 -26.95 -7.80
N PRO A 40 -3.83 -28.07 -7.42
CA PRO A 40 -3.25 -29.05 -6.50
C PRO A 40 -1.99 -29.73 -7.06
N ASN A 41 -1.77 -29.70 -8.37
CA ASN A 41 -0.58 -30.26 -9.01
C ASN A 41 0.62 -29.28 -8.97
N TYR A 42 0.40 -28.03 -8.57
CA TYR A 42 1.49 -27.08 -8.41
C TYR A 42 2.16 -27.29 -7.04
N ILE A 43 3.37 -27.84 -7.07
CA ILE A 43 4.13 -28.23 -5.88
C ILE A 43 5.51 -27.57 -5.92
N LEU A 44 5.88 -26.92 -4.81
CA LEU A 44 7.24 -26.43 -4.57
C LEU A 44 7.85 -27.19 -3.40
N TYR A 45 9.08 -27.67 -3.58
CA TYR A 45 9.86 -28.29 -2.51
C TYR A 45 10.91 -27.33 -1.96
N SER A 46 11.18 -27.43 -0.66
CA SER A 46 12.29 -26.76 0.01
C SER A 46 13.00 -27.74 0.91
N LYS A 47 14.34 -27.74 0.89
CA LYS A 47 15.21 -28.57 1.77
C LYS A 47 15.26 -28.09 3.24
N GLY A 48 14.24 -27.37 3.72
CA GLY A 48 14.19 -26.81 5.08
C GLY A 48 14.36 -25.30 5.17
N GLN A 49 15.08 -24.65 4.24
CA GLN A 49 15.25 -23.20 4.32
C GLN A 49 13.93 -22.46 4.11
N GLY A 50 13.14 -22.74 3.08
CA GLY A 50 11.83 -22.11 2.88
C GLY A 50 10.69 -22.67 3.74
N CYS A 51 10.98 -23.51 4.74
CA CYS A 51 9.98 -24.19 5.55
C CYS A 51 9.68 -23.39 6.81
N TYR A 52 8.41 -23.04 7.00
CA TYR A 52 8.00 -22.28 8.18
C TYR A 52 8.19 -23.12 9.44
N ALA A 53 8.85 -22.57 10.47
CA ALA A 53 9.11 -23.22 11.76
C ALA A 53 9.65 -24.66 11.70
N SER A 54 10.26 -25.09 10.59
CA SER A 54 10.84 -26.42 10.42
C SER A 54 12.22 -26.33 9.78
N LYS A 55 13.12 -27.23 10.18
CA LYS A 55 14.45 -27.40 9.58
C LYS A 55 14.45 -28.51 8.52
N ASP A 56 13.39 -29.32 8.46
CA ASP A 56 13.27 -30.45 7.56
C ASP A 56 12.69 -30.05 6.21
N GLY A 57 12.85 -30.92 5.21
CA GLY A 57 12.26 -30.73 3.89
C GLY A 57 10.73 -30.56 3.97
N CYS A 58 10.17 -29.63 3.20
CA CYS A 58 8.73 -29.41 3.13
C CYS A 58 8.25 -29.15 1.71
N TYR A 59 6.98 -29.47 1.48
CA TYR A 59 6.27 -29.17 0.24
C TYR A 59 5.27 -28.04 0.48
N LEU A 60 5.15 -27.15 -0.49
CA LEU A 60 4.07 -26.21 -0.63
C LEU A 60 3.25 -26.62 -1.85
N GLN A 61 1.96 -26.90 -1.64
CA GLN A 61 1.04 -27.32 -2.67
C GLN A 61 -0.06 -26.25 -2.86
N GLY A 62 -0.53 -26.09 -4.09
CA GLY A 62 -1.75 -25.34 -4.36
C GLY A 62 -2.98 -25.96 -3.68
N ASN A 63 -4.02 -25.16 -3.50
CA ASN A 63 -5.26 -25.54 -2.81
C ASN A 63 -6.45 -25.01 -3.63
N ASP A 64 -7.27 -25.91 -4.13
CA ASP A 64 -8.44 -25.62 -4.96
C ASP A 64 -9.63 -25.05 -4.17
N ASP A 65 -9.64 -25.25 -2.85
CA ASP A 65 -10.62 -24.69 -1.89
C ASP A 65 -10.32 -23.24 -1.45
N LEU A 66 -9.38 -22.56 -2.12
CA LEU A 66 -9.04 -21.18 -1.78
C LEU A 66 -10.19 -20.23 -2.06
N LYS A 67 -10.56 -19.47 -1.02
CA LYS A 67 -11.46 -18.32 -1.17
C LYS A 67 -10.70 -17.12 -1.72
N ALA A 68 -11.39 -16.33 -2.53
CA ALA A 68 -10.87 -15.07 -3.03
C ALA A 68 -10.57 -14.07 -1.90
N GLU A 69 -9.59 -13.21 -2.16
CA GLU A 69 -9.28 -12.09 -1.29
C GLU A 69 -10.29 -10.97 -1.53
N THR A 70 -10.79 -10.36 -0.44
CA THR A 70 -11.61 -9.15 -0.56
C THR A 70 -11.10 -8.06 0.38
N SER A 71 -11.15 -6.82 -0.10
CA SER A 71 -10.66 -5.64 0.61
C SER A 71 -11.69 -4.53 0.57
N ILE A 72 -12.02 -3.93 1.70
CA ILE A 72 -12.85 -2.72 1.76
C ILE A 72 -11.90 -1.54 1.83
N ASN A 73 -11.89 -0.72 0.80
CA ASN A 73 -11.04 0.45 0.70
C ASN A 73 -11.90 1.69 0.87
N LYS A 74 -11.44 2.65 1.68
CA LYS A 74 -12.13 3.89 1.97
C LYS A 74 -11.16 5.05 1.85
N GLU A 75 -11.65 6.15 1.29
CA GLU A 75 -10.90 7.40 1.19
C GLU A 75 -11.82 8.59 1.36
N ILE A 76 -11.26 9.65 1.94
CA ILE A 76 -11.89 10.96 2.04
C ILE A 76 -10.82 12.00 1.78
N GLY A 77 -11.10 12.92 0.86
CA GLY A 77 -10.19 13.97 0.49
C GLY A 77 -10.88 15.32 0.35
N LEU A 78 -10.16 16.37 0.70
CA LEU A 78 -10.55 17.75 0.47
C LEU A 78 -9.54 18.35 -0.50
N GLU A 79 -10.05 18.96 -1.57
CA GLU A 79 -9.26 19.56 -2.63
C GLU A 79 -9.67 21.01 -2.82
N PHE A 80 -8.68 21.90 -2.82
CA PHE A 80 -8.78 23.28 -3.25
C PHE A 80 -8.19 23.40 -4.65
N LYS A 81 -8.87 24.13 -5.55
CA LYS A 81 -8.38 24.40 -6.90
C LYS A 81 -8.84 25.77 -7.38
N ARG A 82 -7.88 26.62 -7.77
CA ARG A 82 -8.14 27.96 -8.30
C ARG A 82 -6.96 28.48 -9.09
N ASP A 83 -7.17 29.00 -10.30
CA ASP A 83 -6.16 29.78 -11.06
C ASP A 83 -4.76 29.12 -11.09
N GLY A 84 -4.71 27.81 -11.35
CA GLY A 84 -3.48 27.00 -11.39
C GLY A 84 -3.00 26.46 -10.03
N TRP A 85 -3.44 27.06 -8.91
CA TRP A 85 -3.24 26.50 -7.59
C TRP A 85 -4.05 25.22 -7.41
N LEU A 86 -3.42 24.21 -6.81
CA LEU A 86 -4.08 22.99 -6.37
C LEU A 86 -3.51 22.61 -5.01
N ALA A 87 -4.35 22.43 -4.01
CA ALA A 87 -3.93 21.88 -2.72
C ALA A 87 -4.92 20.80 -2.31
N GLY A 88 -4.44 19.61 -2.01
CA GLY A 88 -5.29 18.47 -1.68
C GLY A 88 -4.73 17.71 -0.51
N VAL A 89 -5.63 17.25 0.35
CA VAL A 89 -5.31 16.27 1.39
C VAL A 89 -6.32 15.15 1.35
N THR A 90 -5.82 13.92 1.30
CA THR A 90 -6.62 12.70 1.27
C THR A 90 -6.15 11.80 2.38
N CYS A 91 -7.10 11.16 3.05
CA CYS A 91 -6.83 10.13 4.03
C CYS A 91 -7.46 8.83 3.55
N SER A 92 -6.68 7.75 3.62
CA SER A 92 -7.10 6.43 3.18
C SER A 92 -7.05 5.40 4.31
N ALA A 93 -7.98 4.45 4.24
CA ALA A 93 -8.04 3.31 5.14
C ALA A 93 -8.55 2.08 4.38
N THR A 94 -7.76 1.02 4.39
CA THR A 94 -8.09 -0.28 3.81
C THR A 94 -8.43 -1.28 4.92
N THR A 95 -9.27 -2.27 4.64
CA THR A 95 -9.51 -3.42 5.51
C THR A 95 -9.59 -4.70 4.68
N THR A 96 -8.63 -5.61 4.83
CA THR A 96 -8.55 -6.84 4.03
C THR A 96 -9.07 -8.06 4.79
N ALA A 97 -10.21 -8.60 4.39
CA ALA A 97 -10.85 -9.71 5.10
C ALA A 97 -10.06 -11.03 5.01
N THR A 98 -9.39 -11.31 3.90
CA THR A 98 -8.59 -12.53 3.70
C THR A 98 -7.46 -12.24 2.74
N ARG A 99 -6.24 -12.61 3.14
CA ARG A 99 -5.05 -12.59 2.27
C ARG A 99 -4.44 -13.98 2.25
N LEU A 100 -4.17 -14.48 1.06
CA LEU A 100 -3.54 -15.77 0.77
C LEU A 100 -2.04 -15.66 1.08
N LYS A 101 -1.57 -16.46 2.03
CA LYS A 101 -0.14 -16.59 2.38
C LYS A 101 0.27 -18.06 2.41
N ARG A 102 1.58 -18.29 2.27
CA ARG A 102 2.23 -19.61 2.31
C ARG A 102 1.88 -20.35 3.62
N ALA A 103 1.53 -21.64 3.51
CA ALA A 103 1.10 -22.47 4.65
C ALA A 103 2.27 -22.86 5.59
N MET A 104 1.94 -23.11 6.86
CA MET A 104 2.83 -23.71 7.87
C MET A 104 2.79 -25.24 7.80
N PRO A 105 3.89 -25.97 8.06
CA PRO A 105 3.90 -27.41 7.96
C PRO A 105 3.40 -28.06 9.27
N GLN A 106 2.30 -28.80 9.17
CA GLN A 106 2.17 -30.16 9.72
C GLN A 106 0.85 -30.86 9.32
N SER A 107 -0.02 -30.18 8.58
CA SER A 107 -1.10 -30.77 7.82
C SER A 107 -1.49 -29.76 6.74
N ILE A 108 -1.96 -30.23 5.58
CA ILE A 108 -2.40 -29.41 4.45
C ILE A 108 -3.56 -28.51 4.93
N LYS A 109 -3.25 -27.36 5.53
CA LYS A 109 -4.21 -26.38 6.02
C LYS A 109 -3.74 -24.99 5.64
N THR A 110 -4.47 -24.41 4.69
CA THR A 110 -4.40 -22.99 4.36
C THR A 110 -4.77 -22.17 5.60
N ILE A 111 -3.82 -21.40 6.12
CA ILE A 111 -4.09 -20.45 7.20
C ILE A 111 -4.78 -19.23 6.62
N LYS A 112 -6.06 -19.05 6.98
CA LYS A 112 -6.74 -17.76 6.86
C LYS A 112 -6.08 -16.79 7.83
N VAL A 113 -5.38 -15.78 7.33
CA VAL A 113 -4.99 -14.64 8.13
C VAL A 113 -6.07 -13.56 7.95
N PRO A 114 -7.07 -13.45 8.84
CA PRO A 114 -7.91 -12.26 8.87
C PRO A 114 -7.03 -11.07 9.22
N ILE A 115 -6.91 -10.12 8.29
CA ILE A 115 -6.19 -8.87 8.47
C ILE A 115 -7.25 -7.78 8.65
N SER A 116 -7.77 -7.63 9.86
CA SER A 116 -8.68 -6.52 10.14
C SER A 116 -7.89 -5.25 10.42
N THR A 117 -7.61 -4.43 9.41
CA THR A 117 -7.22 -3.02 9.62
C THR A 117 -8.46 -2.16 9.80
N SER A 118 -9.17 -2.35 10.92
CA SER A 118 -10.22 -1.42 11.34
C SER A 118 -9.62 -0.02 11.62
N GLY A 119 -9.66 0.86 10.63
CA GLY A 119 -9.59 2.31 10.82
C GLY A 119 -11.01 2.84 11.03
N LYS A 120 -11.35 3.24 12.27
CA LYS A 120 -12.68 3.80 12.57
C LYS A 120 -12.87 5.24 12.09
N THR A 121 -11.82 5.91 11.63
CA THR A 121 -11.81 7.27 11.07
C THR A 121 -10.35 7.69 10.89
N CYS A 122 -10.09 8.65 10.00
CA CYS A 122 -8.79 9.32 9.82
C CYS A 122 -8.19 9.84 11.14
N ARG A 123 -9.06 10.25 12.07
CA ARG A 123 -8.67 10.87 13.35
C ARG A 123 -8.10 9.92 14.40
N LYS A 124 -8.35 8.60 14.31
CA LYS A 124 -7.88 7.65 15.33
C LYS A 124 -6.87 6.63 14.81
N ARG A 125 -6.98 6.16 13.56
CA ARG A 125 -6.13 5.08 12.99
C ARG A 125 -6.24 5.05 11.44
N GLY A 126 -5.89 6.14 10.75
CA GLY A 126 -5.72 6.11 9.28
C GLY A 126 -4.56 5.18 8.87
N GLU A 127 -4.59 4.63 7.66
CA GLU A 127 -3.46 3.81 7.14
C GLU A 127 -2.44 4.68 6.41
N GLY A 128 -2.90 5.66 5.65
CA GLY A 128 -2.09 6.62 4.93
C GLY A 128 -2.73 8.00 4.85
N LEU A 129 -1.88 9.02 4.74
CA LEU A 129 -2.24 10.38 4.36
C LEU A 129 -1.54 10.68 3.04
N GLU A 130 -2.28 11.22 2.08
CA GLU A 130 -1.77 11.69 0.81
C GLU A 130 -2.03 13.19 0.71
N GLY A 131 -1.05 13.92 0.21
CA GLY A 131 -1.11 15.36 0.02
C GLY A 131 -0.61 15.73 -1.36
N THR A 132 -1.19 16.77 -1.94
CA THR A 132 -0.72 17.35 -3.20
C THR A 132 -0.74 18.86 -3.10
N LEU A 133 0.26 19.50 -3.67
CA LEU A 133 0.39 20.95 -3.74
C LEU A 133 1.00 21.35 -5.07
N ASN A 134 0.22 22.03 -5.91
CA ASN A 134 0.67 22.71 -7.10
C ASN A 134 0.67 24.22 -6.88
N VAL A 135 1.82 24.83 -7.16
CA VAL A 135 2.04 26.27 -7.01
C VAL A 135 2.43 26.85 -8.38
N PRO A 136 1.56 27.65 -9.00
CA PRO A 136 1.92 28.42 -10.19
C PRO A 136 2.80 29.60 -9.76
N VAL A 137 4.11 29.38 -9.68
CA VAL A 137 5.07 30.39 -9.18
C VAL A 137 5.10 31.62 -10.09
N SER A 138 4.96 31.42 -11.40
CA SER A 138 4.75 32.46 -12.40
C SER A 138 4.01 31.89 -13.61
N GLU A 139 3.75 32.70 -14.65
CA GLU A 139 3.16 32.25 -15.92
C GLU A 139 4.01 31.17 -16.63
N THR A 140 5.31 31.11 -16.33
CA THR A 140 6.26 30.20 -16.99
C THR A 140 6.89 29.18 -16.02
N VAL A 141 6.62 29.28 -14.71
CA VAL A 141 7.21 28.42 -13.69
C VAL A 141 6.11 27.75 -12.86
N ASN A 142 6.10 26.43 -12.86
CA ASN A 142 5.16 25.63 -12.08
C ASN A 142 5.90 24.70 -11.12
N TRP A 143 5.44 24.65 -9.88
CA TRP A 143 6.03 23.81 -8.85
C TRP A 143 5.01 22.81 -8.29
N THR A 144 5.20 21.55 -8.62
CA THR A 144 4.28 20.47 -8.26
C THR A 144 4.89 19.56 -7.21
N ASN A 145 4.13 19.29 -6.16
CA ASN A 145 4.52 18.48 -5.04
C ASN A 145 3.44 17.44 -4.73
N ASN A 146 3.86 16.23 -4.36
CA ASN A 146 2.99 15.24 -3.74
C ASN A 146 3.73 14.58 -2.58
N ILE A 147 2.98 14.24 -1.54
CA ILE A 147 3.50 13.59 -0.36
C ILE A 147 2.58 12.44 0.03
N THR A 148 3.15 11.29 0.36
CA THR A 148 2.44 10.18 0.99
C THR A 148 3.09 9.90 2.33
N TYR A 149 2.30 9.81 3.39
CA TYR A 149 2.73 9.46 4.74
C TYR A 149 2.00 8.22 5.24
N MET A 150 2.74 7.18 5.58
CA MET A 150 2.22 5.87 5.96
C MET A 150 2.09 5.77 7.49
N LEU A 151 0.88 6.01 7.99
CA LEU A 151 0.56 5.95 9.42
C LEU A 151 0.59 4.52 9.97
N GLN A 152 0.05 3.54 9.22
CA GLN A 152 -0.02 2.14 9.64
C GLN A 152 0.16 1.17 8.48
N SER A 153 1.12 0.25 8.61
CA SER A 153 1.28 -0.90 7.71
C SER A 153 1.65 -2.13 8.55
N LYS A 154 0.68 -2.71 9.27
CA LYS A 154 0.92 -3.81 10.22
C LYS A 154 -0.11 -4.93 10.11
N ASN A 155 0.35 -6.17 10.16
CA ASN A 155 -0.47 -7.36 10.40
C ASN A 155 -0.86 -7.41 11.87
N LYS A 156 -2.16 -7.29 12.19
CA LYS A 156 -2.60 -7.27 13.60
C LYS A 156 -2.35 -8.57 14.37
N LYS A 157 -2.26 -9.72 13.70
CA LYS A 157 -1.99 -11.00 14.39
C LYS A 157 -0.54 -11.09 14.87
N THR A 158 0.40 -10.63 14.05
CA THR A 158 1.83 -10.77 14.32
C THR A 158 2.48 -9.46 14.79
N GLY A 159 1.78 -8.33 14.67
CA GLY A 159 2.35 -7.00 14.89
C GLY A 159 3.42 -6.59 13.87
N ASP A 160 3.60 -7.39 12.82
CA ASP A 160 4.68 -7.24 11.82
C ASP A 160 4.25 -6.39 10.62
N ARG A 161 5.20 -5.78 9.91
CA ARG A 161 4.93 -4.95 8.74
C ARG A 161 4.38 -5.77 7.56
N LEU A 162 3.40 -5.22 6.86
CA LEU A 162 2.82 -5.89 5.67
C LEU A 162 3.75 -5.78 4.46
N SER A 163 4.32 -4.59 4.27
CA SER A 163 5.33 -4.27 3.28
C SER A 163 6.39 -3.38 3.90
N ILE A 164 7.62 -3.48 3.41
CA ILE A 164 8.71 -2.55 3.74
C ILE A 164 8.59 -1.42 2.72
N ILE A 165 8.18 -0.26 3.21
CA ILE A 165 8.00 0.97 2.44
C ILE A 165 8.50 2.13 3.30
N PRO A 166 8.96 3.23 2.68
CA PRO A 166 9.29 4.45 3.40
C PRO A 166 8.11 4.94 4.25
N GLU A 167 8.42 5.49 5.43
CA GLU A 167 7.42 6.12 6.29
C GLU A 167 6.72 7.28 5.60
N TYR A 168 7.46 8.04 4.79
CA TYR A 168 6.90 9.01 3.87
C TYR A 168 7.67 9.01 2.55
N THR A 169 7.02 9.48 1.50
CA THR A 169 7.66 9.78 0.22
C THR A 169 7.15 11.13 -0.24
N LEU A 170 8.06 12.08 -0.41
CA LEU A 170 7.79 13.40 -0.97
C LEU A 170 8.40 13.46 -2.37
N ASN A 171 7.59 13.78 -3.38
CA ASN A 171 8.07 14.08 -4.72
C ASN A 171 7.81 15.55 -5.01
N SER A 172 8.78 16.22 -5.59
CA SER A 172 8.76 17.65 -5.93
C SER A 172 9.32 17.84 -7.33
N THR A 173 8.67 18.65 -8.14
CA THR A 173 9.08 18.94 -9.51
C THR A 173 8.89 20.42 -9.80
N LEU A 174 9.98 21.10 -10.13
CA LEU A 174 9.98 22.47 -10.59
C LEU A 174 10.15 22.46 -12.11
N SER A 175 9.15 22.94 -12.84
CA SER A 175 9.17 23.04 -14.30
C SER A 175 9.21 24.51 -14.70
N TRP A 176 10.14 24.88 -15.58
CA TRP A 176 10.32 26.24 -16.07
C TRP A 176 10.37 26.26 -17.59
N GLN A 177 9.41 26.94 -18.20
CA GLN A 177 9.45 27.30 -19.62
C GLN A 177 10.34 28.55 -19.79
N VAL A 178 11.56 28.36 -20.27
CA VAL A 178 12.55 29.45 -20.44
C VAL A 178 12.21 30.27 -21.69
N ARG A 179 11.82 29.59 -22.77
CA ARG A 179 11.39 30.11 -24.07
C ARG A 179 10.34 29.18 -24.65
N ASP A 180 9.67 29.55 -25.73
CA ASP A 180 8.65 28.69 -26.37
C ASP A 180 9.18 27.31 -26.79
N ASP A 181 10.49 27.20 -27.06
CA ASP A 181 11.20 26.00 -27.52
C ASP A 181 12.16 25.39 -26.49
N VAL A 182 12.32 26.01 -25.31
CA VAL A 182 13.25 25.56 -24.27
C VAL A 182 12.55 25.46 -22.92
N SER A 183 12.51 24.25 -22.36
CA SER A 183 12.00 23.96 -21.01
C SER A 183 13.06 23.30 -20.15
N LEU A 184 13.13 23.67 -18.88
CA LEU A 184 13.95 23.05 -17.85
C LEU A 184 13.04 22.39 -16.81
N GLN A 185 13.46 21.25 -16.30
CA GLN A 185 12.79 20.58 -15.19
C GLN A 185 13.82 20.12 -14.17
N SER A 186 13.52 20.35 -12.89
CA SER A 186 14.27 19.77 -11.78
C SER A 186 13.32 18.97 -10.92
N THR A 187 13.73 17.76 -10.59
CA THR A 187 12.99 16.80 -9.79
C THR A 187 13.74 16.50 -8.51
N PHE A 188 12.98 16.35 -7.43
CA PHE A 188 13.50 16.01 -6.12
C PHE A 188 12.55 15.02 -5.45
N THR A 189 13.09 13.93 -4.94
CA THR A 189 12.36 12.91 -4.21
C THR A 189 13.02 12.66 -2.87
N TRP A 190 12.24 12.65 -1.80
CA TRP A 190 12.71 12.36 -0.46
C TRP A 190 11.94 11.19 0.15
N TYR A 191 12.68 10.14 0.45
CA TYR A 191 12.19 8.95 1.13
C TYR A 191 12.49 9.04 2.62
N GLY A 192 11.47 8.85 3.44
CA GLY A 192 11.60 8.65 4.87
C GLY A 192 12.26 7.31 5.22
N LYS A 193 12.39 7.08 6.52
CA LYS A 193 13.00 5.86 7.08
C LYS A 193 12.24 4.61 6.61
N GLN A 194 12.97 3.54 6.30
CA GLN A 194 12.40 2.21 6.07
C GLN A 194 12.78 1.28 7.22
N GLU A 195 11.76 0.76 7.89
CA GLU A 195 11.94 -0.23 8.95
C GLU A 195 11.71 -1.64 8.40
N PRO A 196 12.59 -2.60 8.73
CA PRO A 196 12.44 -3.98 8.29
C PRO A 196 11.26 -4.68 8.98
N LYS A 197 10.97 -5.90 8.53
CA LYS A 197 10.00 -6.77 9.21
C LYS A 197 10.57 -7.25 10.55
N LYS A 198 9.69 -7.48 11.52
CA LYS A 198 10.02 -8.07 12.83
C LYS A 198 10.30 -9.56 12.72
N TYR A 199 9.63 -10.26 11.81
CA TYR A 199 9.78 -11.71 11.65
C TYR A 199 10.21 -12.06 10.22
N ASN A 200 11.13 -13.02 10.13
CA ASN A 200 11.55 -13.59 8.86
C ASN A 200 10.47 -14.56 8.31
N TYR A 201 10.74 -15.13 7.14
CA TYR A 201 9.80 -16.03 6.48
C TYR A 201 9.55 -17.35 7.25
N LYS A 202 10.37 -17.69 8.27
CA LYS A 202 10.14 -18.82 9.20
C LYS A 202 9.27 -18.46 10.40
N GLY A 203 8.86 -17.20 10.54
CA GLY A 203 8.16 -16.69 11.72
C GLY A 203 9.07 -16.45 12.94
N GLN A 204 10.38 -16.48 12.74
CA GLN A 204 11.36 -16.18 13.78
C GLN A 204 11.72 -14.68 13.76
N PRO A 205 12.09 -14.07 14.89
CA PRO A 205 12.59 -12.70 14.90
C PRO A 205 13.76 -12.54 13.93
N VAL A 206 13.75 -11.47 13.13
CA VAL A 206 14.88 -11.14 12.24
C VAL A 206 16.16 -10.92 13.04
N THR A 207 17.32 -11.29 12.48
CA THR A 207 18.63 -11.14 13.13
C THR A 207 19.68 -10.62 12.15
N GLY A 208 20.81 -10.12 12.69
CA GLY A 208 21.91 -9.59 11.86
C GLY A 208 21.47 -8.43 10.98
N SER A 209 21.89 -8.46 9.71
CA SER A 209 21.59 -7.42 8.71
C SER A 209 20.10 -7.30 8.37
N GLU A 210 19.27 -8.30 8.66
CA GLU A 210 17.81 -8.24 8.47
C GLU A 210 17.13 -7.23 9.42
N LYS A 211 17.83 -6.77 10.47
CA LYS A 211 17.37 -5.69 11.37
C LYS A 211 17.75 -4.30 10.89
N ASN A 212 18.56 -4.17 9.84
CA ASN A 212 19.08 -2.88 9.44
C ASN A 212 17.95 -2.02 8.88
N GLU A 213 17.81 -0.84 9.48
CA GLU A 213 16.92 0.20 8.98
C GLU A 213 17.61 0.95 7.86
N VAL A 214 16.84 1.40 6.88
CA VAL A 214 17.35 2.31 5.84
C VAL A 214 17.05 3.73 6.29
N SER A 215 18.10 4.52 6.47
CA SER A 215 17.99 5.94 6.81
C SER A 215 17.25 6.73 5.72
N PRO A 216 16.64 7.87 6.06
CA PRO A 216 16.06 8.76 5.06
C PRO A 216 17.06 9.13 3.96
N THR A 217 16.60 9.15 2.72
CA THR A 217 17.45 9.40 1.54
C THR A 217 16.73 10.30 0.54
N ALA A 218 17.48 11.15 -0.15
CA ALA A 218 16.96 12.00 -1.20
C ALA A 218 17.61 11.68 -2.55
N SER A 219 16.87 11.88 -3.62
CA SER A 219 17.32 11.75 -5.01
C SER A 219 16.86 12.98 -5.77
N SER A 220 17.71 13.52 -6.64
CA SER A 220 17.39 14.66 -7.49
C SER A 220 17.92 14.44 -8.91
N ALA A 221 17.18 14.91 -9.91
CA ALA A 221 17.57 14.90 -11.32
C ALA A 221 17.11 16.18 -12.00
#